data_AF-A0A3M6U798-F1
#
_entry.id   AF-A0A3M6U798-F1
#
_cell.length_a   1.000
_cell.length_b   1.000
_cell.length_c   1.000
_cell.angle_alpha   90.00
_cell.angle_beta   90.00
_cell.angle_gamma   90.00
#
_symmetry.space_group_name_H-M   'P 1'
#
loop_
_entity.id
_entity.type
_entity.pdbx_description
1 polymer ?
#
loop_
_entity_poly.entity_id
_entity_poly.type
_entity_poly.pdbx_seq_one_letter_code
_entity_poly.pdbx_strand_id
1 'polypeptide(L)'
;MGKPGFHESERSERSWWVYKPNKIADLHHRFRLRGERWHRRLSVRDTGKVMTLGDGTAVEEYDSNGEFVRSFGEEILRYAVDITVANDGRVLVLDNDDPSRSDTLKADLVVHIFSEHGDYLNKFKLKRSFFKYTSITFQPAGEHVVVAGIDLNRNLLEVKILSKDGEFVRSVQIQNCDEFFEVRGIAMNNDGRIAAVITNLKNGKVVVL
;
A
#
# COMPACT_ATOMS: atom_id res chain seq x y z
N MET A 1 -12.30 32.76 -46.30
CA MET A 1 -13.12 31.80 -45.52
C MET A 1 -12.22 30.67 -45.07
N GLY A 2 -11.74 30.72 -43.84
CA GLY A 2 -10.88 29.69 -43.24
C GLY A 2 -11.73 28.56 -42.65
N LYS A 3 -11.25 27.32 -42.78
CA LYS A 3 -11.88 26.12 -42.20
C LYS A 3 -11.80 26.20 -40.66
N PRO A 4 -12.86 25.85 -39.90
CA PRO A 4 -12.75 25.71 -38.46
C PRO A 4 -11.87 24.51 -38.12
N GLY A 5 -10.92 24.74 -37.22
CA GLY A 5 -9.94 23.77 -36.76
C GLY A 5 -10.56 22.61 -36.00
N PHE A 6 -9.82 21.52 -36.00
CA PHE A 6 -10.06 20.32 -35.23
C PHE A 6 -10.38 20.68 -33.78
N HIS A 7 -11.53 20.22 -33.30
CA HIS A 7 -11.84 20.18 -31.88
C HIS A 7 -10.69 19.49 -31.14
N GLU A 8 -10.09 20.21 -30.19
CA GLU A 8 -9.35 19.61 -29.09
C GLU A 8 -10.22 18.48 -28.54
N SER A 9 -9.67 17.27 -28.57
CA SER A 9 -10.29 16.15 -27.88
C SER A 9 -10.37 16.50 -26.40
N GLU A 10 -11.59 16.50 -25.86
CA GLU A 10 -11.82 16.37 -24.42
C GLU A 10 -11.07 15.12 -23.96
N ARG A 11 -9.84 15.30 -23.46
CA ARG A 11 -9.17 14.26 -22.69
C ARG A 11 -10.07 14.01 -21.49
N SER A 12 -10.70 12.84 -21.43
CA SER A 12 -11.48 12.45 -20.27
C SER A 12 -10.59 12.62 -19.03
N GLU A 13 -10.99 13.50 -18.10
CA GLU A 13 -10.29 13.68 -16.84
C GLU A 13 -10.18 12.31 -16.16
N ARG A 14 -8.95 11.84 -15.91
CA ARG A 14 -8.77 10.61 -15.13
C ARG A 14 -9.29 10.86 -13.72
N SER A 15 -10.24 10.06 -13.28
CA SER A 15 -10.81 10.16 -11.93
C SER A 15 -10.69 8.83 -11.19
N TRP A 16 -10.34 8.92 -9.92
CA TRP A 16 -10.28 7.79 -9.00
C TRP A 16 -11.38 7.90 -7.97
N TRP A 17 -11.99 6.77 -7.61
CA TRP A 17 -13.16 6.73 -6.74
C TRP A 17 -12.96 5.71 -5.63
N VAL A 18 -13.38 6.08 -4.42
CA VAL A 18 -13.49 5.15 -3.29
C VAL A 18 -14.94 4.74 -3.14
N TYR A 19 -15.17 3.44 -3.05
CA TYR A 19 -16.49 2.84 -2.85
C TYR A 19 -16.57 2.30 -1.42
N LYS A 20 -17.63 2.67 -0.70
CA LYS A 20 -17.89 2.27 0.69
C LYS A 20 -19.16 1.43 0.74
N PRO A 21 -19.05 0.09 0.66
CA PRO A 21 -20.19 -0.78 0.87
C PRO A 21 -20.57 -0.84 2.36
N ASN A 22 -21.83 -1.19 2.64
CA ASN A 22 -22.30 -1.51 4.00
C ASN A 22 -21.94 -2.97 4.37
N LYS A 23 -22.38 -3.40 5.56
CA LYS A 23 -22.10 -4.76 6.08
C LYS A 23 -22.71 -5.90 5.26
N ILE A 24 -23.72 -5.62 4.42
CA ILE A 24 -24.36 -6.59 3.53
C ILE A 24 -23.89 -6.43 2.07
N ALA A 25 -22.79 -5.72 1.85
CA ALA A 25 -22.15 -5.46 0.56
C ALA A 25 -22.92 -4.54 -0.41
N ASP A 26 -23.98 -3.87 0.03
CA ASP A 26 -24.62 -2.83 -0.79
C ASP A 26 -23.78 -1.55 -0.78
N LEU A 27 -23.68 -0.89 -1.92
CA LEU A 27 -22.99 0.40 -2.01
C LEU A 27 -23.72 1.47 -1.19
N HIS A 28 -23.12 1.89 -0.08
CA HIS A 28 -23.69 2.89 0.82
C HIS A 28 -23.22 4.31 0.48
N HIS A 29 -21.96 4.47 0.09
CA HIS A 29 -21.38 5.77 -0.24
C HIS A 29 -20.24 5.62 -1.26
N ARG A 30 -19.96 6.70 -1.99
CA ARG A 30 -18.74 6.82 -2.80
C ARG A 30 -18.30 8.27 -2.87
N PHE A 31 -17.02 8.49 -3.06
CA PHE A 31 -16.45 9.82 -3.25
C PHE A 31 -15.28 9.78 -4.23
N ARG A 32 -15.03 10.92 -4.88
CA ARG A 32 -13.93 11.09 -5.84
C ARG A 32 -12.68 11.52 -5.07
N LEU A 33 -11.55 10.89 -5.37
CA LEU A 33 -10.25 11.34 -4.87
C LEU A 33 -9.83 12.63 -5.59
N ARG A 34 -9.07 13.47 -4.90
CA ARG A 34 -8.70 14.81 -5.36
C ARG A 34 -7.81 14.76 -6.60
N GLY A 35 -8.18 15.56 -7.60
CA GLY A 35 -7.37 15.78 -8.80
C GLY A 35 -7.33 14.58 -9.75
N GLU A 36 -6.37 14.63 -10.68
CA GLU A 36 -6.14 13.59 -11.70
C GLU A 36 -4.90 12.72 -11.41
N ARG A 37 -4.32 12.90 -10.21
CA ARG A 37 -3.14 12.17 -9.76
C ARG A 37 -3.42 10.68 -9.76
N TRP A 38 -2.39 9.87 -9.93
CA TRP A 38 -2.53 8.44 -9.83
C TRP A 38 -2.62 8.04 -8.36
N HIS A 39 -3.77 7.51 -7.94
CA HIS A 39 -3.92 6.95 -6.60
C HIS A 39 -3.60 5.44 -6.56
N ARG A 40 -2.94 5.01 -5.49
CA ARG A 40 -2.66 3.60 -5.24
C ARG A 40 -2.86 3.28 -3.77
N ARG A 41 -3.41 2.08 -3.52
CA ARG A 41 -3.59 1.48 -2.19
C ARG A 41 -4.42 2.35 -1.24
N LEU A 42 -5.07 1.69 -0.31
CA LEU A 42 -5.96 2.34 0.64
C LEU A 42 -5.77 1.69 2.00
N SER A 43 -5.75 2.50 3.04
CA SER A 43 -5.93 2.05 4.41
C SER A 43 -7.11 2.80 5.01
N VAL A 44 -7.87 2.12 5.87
CA VAL A 44 -9.06 2.68 6.49
C VAL A 44 -8.90 2.59 8.00
N ARG A 45 -9.13 3.71 8.68
CA ARG A 45 -9.12 3.79 10.15
C ARG A 45 -10.47 3.32 10.71
N ASP A 46 -10.46 2.94 11.98
CA ASP A 46 -11.66 2.64 12.76
C ASP A 46 -12.68 3.80 12.78
N THR A 47 -12.19 5.04 12.77
CA THR A 47 -12.99 6.28 12.61
C THR A 47 -13.66 6.42 11.24
N GLY A 48 -13.35 5.54 10.28
CA GLY A 48 -13.85 5.59 8.90
C GLY A 48 -13.08 6.55 8.00
N LYS A 49 -12.03 7.21 8.50
CA LYS A 49 -11.09 7.98 7.69
C LYS A 49 -10.34 7.09 6.72
N VAL A 50 -10.10 7.59 5.51
CA VAL A 50 -9.45 6.87 4.42
C VAL A 50 -8.11 7.53 4.12
N MET A 51 -7.06 6.71 3.99
CA MET A 51 -5.74 7.17 3.54
C MET A 51 -5.39 6.47 2.24
N THR A 52 -4.83 7.21 1.29
CA THR A 52 -4.42 6.72 -0.03
C THR A 52 -3.05 7.28 -0.40
N LEU A 53 -2.33 6.61 -1.29
CA LEU A 53 -1.07 7.14 -1.83
C LEU A 53 -1.34 7.92 -3.11
N GLY A 54 -1.02 9.22 -3.12
CA GLY A 54 -1.12 10.10 -4.29
C GLY A 54 0.20 10.17 -5.05
N ASP A 55 0.18 9.80 -6.34
CA ASP A 55 1.33 9.68 -7.24
C ASP A 55 2.51 8.82 -6.70
N GLY A 56 2.29 8.07 -5.62
CA GLY A 56 3.34 7.37 -4.90
C GLY A 56 4.34 8.28 -4.17
N THR A 57 4.02 9.57 -3.99
CA THR A 57 4.94 10.55 -3.36
C THR A 57 4.33 11.27 -2.16
N ALA A 58 3.07 10.98 -1.84
CA ALA A 58 2.38 11.56 -0.69
C ALA A 58 1.30 10.61 -0.19
N VAL A 59 0.94 10.77 1.09
CA VAL A 59 -0.28 10.21 1.67
C VAL A 59 -1.35 11.29 1.66
N GLU A 60 -2.50 10.99 1.10
CA GLU A 60 -3.68 11.85 1.18
C GLU A 60 -4.69 11.24 2.17
N GLU A 61 -5.19 12.07 3.09
CA GLU A 61 -6.21 11.69 4.06
C GLU A 61 -7.57 12.30 3.68
N TYR A 62 -8.61 11.47 3.76
CA TYR A 62 -10.00 11.83 3.55
C TYR A 62 -10.81 11.45 4.79
N ASP A 63 -11.79 12.27 5.13
CA ASP A 63 -12.67 12.01 6.26
C ASP A 63 -13.69 10.90 5.94
N SER A 64 -14.57 10.57 6.89
CA SER A 64 -15.57 9.52 6.73
C SER A 64 -16.65 9.82 5.68
N ASN A 65 -16.78 11.09 5.27
CA ASN A 65 -17.69 11.58 4.23
C ASN A 65 -16.99 11.63 2.87
N GLY A 66 -15.66 11.45 2.82
CA GLY A 66 -14.88 11.51 1.60
C GLY A 66 -14.34 12.88 1.26
N GLU A 67 -14.38 13.83 2.20
CA GLU A 67 -13.78 15.15 2.01
C GLU A 67 -12.28 15.09 2.26
N PHE A 68 -11.51 15.75 1.38
CA PHE A 68 -10.06 15.83 1.52
C PHE A 68 -9.71 16.62 2.79
N VAL A 69 -8.91 16.00 3.66
CA VAL A 69 -8.47 16.61 4.92
C VAL A 69 -7.10 17.24 4.75
N ARG A 70 -6.12 16.48 4.25
CA ARG A 70 -4.73 16.92 4.10
C ARG A 70 -3.91 15.94 3.25
N SER A 71 -2.68 16.38 2.94
CA SER A 71 -1.63 15.57 2.32
C SER A 71 -0.34 15.73 3.13
N PHE A 72 0.46 14.67 3.21
CA PHE A 72 1.76 14.69 3.88
C PHE A 72 2.73 13.64 3.29
N GLY A 73 4.01 13.75 3.63
CA GLY A 73 5.06 12.85 3.16
C GLY A 73 5.66 13.25 1.81
N GLU A 74 5.22 14.37 1.23
CA GLU A 74 5.92 15.03 0.13
C GLU A 74 7.39 15.23 0.50
N GLU A 75 8.28 15.08 -0.49
CA GLU A 75 9.75 15.18 -0.33
C GLU A 75 10.40 14.07 0.50
N ILE A 76 9.62 13.28 1.26
CA ILE A 76 10.09 12.13 2.03
C ILE A 76 9.89 10.84 1.22
N LEU A 77 8.69 10.65 0.67
CA LEU A 77 8.31 9.46 -0.08
C LEU A 77 8.77 9.56 -1.54
N ARG A 78 9.41 8.51 -2.05
CA ARG A 78 9.92 8.47 -3.43
C ARG A 78 9.04 7.67 -4.38
N TYR A 79 8.59 6.51 -3.92
CA TYR A 79 7.79 5.56 -4.68
C TYR A 79 7.04 4.64 -3.72
N ALA A 80 6.02 5.20 -3.07
CA ALA A 80 5.21 4.52 -2.08
C ALA A 80 4.48 3.34 -2.73
N VAL A 81 4.69 2.16 -2.15
CA VAL A 81 4.24 0.86 -2.64
C VAL A 81 2.93 0.46 -1.99
N ASP A 82 2.84 0.64 -0.67
CA ASP A 82 1.69 0.23 0.13
C ASP A 82 1.60 0.99 1.45
N ILE A 83 0.43 0.98 2.08
CA ILE A 83 0.13 1.77 3.28
C ILE A 83 -0.74 0.98 4.26
N THR A 84 -0.45 1.14 5.55
CA THR A 84 -1.31 0.66 6.65
C THR A 84 -1.36 1.70 7.76
N VAL A 85 -2.38 1.60 8.62
CA VAL A 85 -2.50 2.43 9.82
C VAL A 85 -2.47 1.53 11.05
N ALA A 86 -1.68 1.93 12.05
CA ALA A 86 -1.63 1.27 13.35
C ALA A 86 -2.82 1.67 14.23
N ASN A 87 -3.09 0.87 15.25
CA ASN A 87 -4.15 1.13 16.24
C ASN A 87 -3.91 2.40 17.07
N ASP A 88 -2.67 2.85 17.23
CA ASP A 88 -2.31 4.10 17.88
C ASP A 88 -2.34 5.32 16.93
N GLY A 89 -2.88 5.15 15.72
CA GLY A 89 -3.03 6.20 14.73
C GLY A 89 -1.80 6.46 13.87
N ARG A 90 -0.65 5.82 14.13
CA ARG A 90 0.53 5.95 13.27
C ARG A 90 0.28 5.43 11.87
N VAL A 91 0.80 6.14 10.89
CA VAL A 91 0.69 5.77 9.47
C VAL A 91 2.02 5.17 9.03
N LEU A 92 1.97 3.93 8.55
CA LEU A 92 3.15 3.21 8.07
C LEU A 92 3.07 3.09 6.55
N VAL A 93 4.06 3.65 5.87
CA VAL A 93 4.14 3.67 4.41
C VAL A 93 5.34 2.86 3.97
N LEU A 94 5.08 1.80 3.22
CA LEU A 94 6.11 1.03 2.54
C LEU A 94 6.55 1.78 1.29
N ASP A 95 7.81 2.19 1.22
CA ASP A 95 8.39 2.99 0.14
C ASP A 95 9.58 2.28 -0.49
N ASN A 96 9.78 2.48 -1.79
CA ASN A 96 11.05 2.10 -2.44
C ASN A 96 12.00 3.30 -2.44
N ASP A 97 12.94 3.32 -1.48
CA ASP A 97 13.90 4.42 -1.27
C ASP A 97 15.09 4.34 -2.25
N ASP A 98 15.03 3.47 -3.28
CA ASP A 98 16.07 3.36 -4.31
C ASP A 98 16.12 4.65 -5.16
N PRO A 99 17.21 5.43 -5.08
CA PRO A 99 17.33 6.69 -5.81
C PRO A 99 17.46 6.51 -7.33
N SER A 100 17.86 5.32 -7.79
CA SER A 100 18.13 5.08 -9.21
C SER A 100 16.86 4.89 -10.03
N ARG A 101 15.69 4.72 -9.40
CA ARG A 101 14.45 4.25 -10.05
C ARG A 101 14.73 3.08 -11.00
N SER A 102 15.74 2.26 -10.70
CA SER A 102 16.20 1.23 -11.60
C SER A 102 15.02 0.32 -11.93
N ASP A 103 14.87 0.00 -13.21
CA ASP A 103 14.00 -1.04 -13.77
C ASP A 103 14.27 -2.44 -13.18
N THR A 104 15.30 -2.60 -12.34
CA THR A 104 15.53 -3.83 -11.60
C THR A 104 14.33 -4.21 -10.72
N LEU A 105 14.08 -5.50 -10.60
CA LEU A 105 12.99 -6.05 -9.80
C LEU A 105 13.24 -5.95 -8.28
N LYS A 106 14.48 -5.60 -7.91
CA LYS A 106 14.95 -5.44 -6.55
C LYS A 106 14.62 -4.02 -6.05
N ALA A 107 14.09 -3.94 -4.84
CA ALA A 107 13.79 -2.67 -4.19
C ALA A 107 14.50 -2.57 -2.84
N ASP A 108 15.02 -1.39 -2.54
CA ASP A 108 15.48 -1.02 -1.20
C ASP A 108 14.28 -0.52 -0.41
N LEU A 109 13.48 -1.47 0.05
CA LEU A 109 12.23 -1.18 0.75
C LEU A 109 12.48 -0.66 2.17
N VAL A 110 11.85 0.48 2.44
CA VAL A 110 11.83 1.13 3.75
C VAL A 110 10.40 1.32 4.19
N VAL A 111 10.17 1.31 5.50
CA VAL A 111 8.88 1.69 6.07
C VAL A 111 9.08 3.04 6.75
N HIS A 112 8.42 4.06 6.22
CA HIS A 112 8.32 5.38 6.86
C HIS A 112 7.17 5.35 7.86
N ILE A 113 7.40 5.95 9.02
CA ILE A 113 6.42 6.07 10.10
C ILE A 113 6.08 7.55 10.24
N PHE A 114 4.80 7.86 10.10
CA PHE A 114 4.24 9.18 10.37
C PHE A 114 3.34 9.13 11.59
N SER A 115 3.21 10.26 12.28
CA SER A 115 2.25 10.45 13.35
C SER A 115 0.83 10.37 12.80
N GLU A 116 -0.15 10.28 13.70
CA GLU A 116 -1.55 10.46 13.31
C GLU A 116 -1.75 11.80 12.60
N HIS A 117 -0.93 12.82 12.90
CA HIS A 117 -1.03 14.14 12.30
C HIS A 117 -0.18 14.34 11.03
N GLY A 118 0.43 13.27 10.52
CA GLY A 118 1.25 13.32 9.30
C GLY A 118 2.68 13.82 9.52
N ASP A 119 3.09 14.06 10.77
CA ASP A 119 4.47 14.42 11.08
C ASP A 119 5.37 13.20 10.89
N TYR A 120 6.53 13.39 10.28
CA TYR A 120 7.49 12.30 10.14
C TYR A 120 8.12 11.95 11.48
N LEU A 121 8.02 10.67 11.87
CA LEU A 121 8.54 10.18 13.14
C LEU A 121 9.87 9.46 12.97
N ASN A 122 9.90 8.42 12.13
CA ASN A 122 11.09 7.60 11.92
C ASN A 122 10.95 6.76 10.63
N LYS A 123 12.00 6.00 10.28
CA LYS A 123 11.94 4.92 9.31
C LYS A 123 12.77 3.72 9.73
N PHE A 124 12.41 2.54 9.23
CA PHE A 124 13.25 1.35 9.32
C PHE A 124 13.37 0.65 7.97
N LYS A 125 14.52 0.03 7.73
CA LYS A 125 14.78 -0.72 6.50
C LYS A 125 14.34 -2.17 6.67
N LEU A 126 13.68 -2.71 5.65
CA LEU A 126 13.44 -4.15 5.60
C LEU A 126 14.77 -4.84 5.26
N LYS A 127 15.34 -5.58 6.22
CA LYS A 127 16.57 -6.35 6.03
C LYS A 127 16.32 -7.51 5.07
N ARG A 128 16.38 -7.26 3.75
CA ARG A 128 16.55 -8.16 2.57
C ARG A 128 15.97 -7.50 1.33
N SER A 129 16.53 -7.86 0.18
CA SER A 129 16.05 -7.43 -1.13
C SER A 129 14.77 -8.16 -1.50
N PHE A 130 13.64 -7.52 -1.21
CA PHE A 130 12.35 -7.98 -1.70
C PHE A 130 12.12 -7.55 -3.15
N PHE A 131 11.22 -8.28 -3.80
CA PHE A 131 10.59 -7.81 -5.03
C PHE A 131 9.80 -6.53 -4.78
N LYS A 132 9.73 -5.64 -5.79
CA LYS A 132 8.95 -4.39 -5.73
C LYS A 132 7.48 -4.59 -5.34
N TYR A 133 6.88 -5.72 -5.67
CA TYR A 133 5.51 -6.05 -5.27
C TYR A 133 5.51 -6.72 -3.90
N THR A 134 5.61 -5.87 -2.90
CA THR A 134 5.52 -6.19 -1.47
C THR A 134 4.31 -5.46 -0.90
N SER A 135 3.66 -6.05 0.09
CA SER A 135 2.45 -5.50 0.72
C SER A 135 2.60 -5.46 2.24
N ILE A 136 1.96 -4.49 2.88
CA ILE A 136 2.07 -4.22 4.33
C ILE A 136 0.68 -4.20 4.97
N THR A 137 0.59 -4.70 6.20
CA THR A 137 -0.59 -4.55 7.06
C THR A 137 -0.15 -4.47 8.52
N PHE A 138 -1.11 -4.22 9.41
CA PHE A 138 -0.87 -4.08 10.83
C PHE A 138 -1.72 -5.09 11.62
N GLN A 139 -1.11 -5.70 12.63
CA GLN A 139 -1.75 -6.60 13.58
C GLN A 139 -1.97 -5.88 14.92
N PRO A 140 -3.20 -5.45 15.24
CA PRO A 140 -3.48 -4.71 16.47
C PRO A 140 -3.15 -5.50 17.74
N ALA A 141 -3.49 -6.79 17.78
CA ALA A 141 -3.35 -7.61 18.99
C ALA A 141 -1.90 -7.76 19.49
N GLY A 142 -0.92 -7.71 18.58
CA GLY A 142 0.50 -7.79 18.92
C GLY A 142 1.25 -6.49 18.66
N GLU A 143 0.55 -5.43 18.24
CA GLU A 143 1.14 -4.20 17.71
C GLU A 143 2.26 -4.45 16.69
N HIS A 144 2.02 -5.40 15.78
CA HIS A 144 3.01 -5.82 14.80
C HIS A 144 2.74 -5.25 13.42
N VAL A 145 3.82 -4.97 12.69
CA VAL A 145 3.80 -4.70 11.26
C VAL A 145 4.04 -6.02 10.55
N VAL A 146 3.15 -6.35 9.61
CA VAL A 146 3.26 -7.56 8.80
C VAL A 146 3.55 -7.15 7.37
N VAL A 147 4.63 -7.70 6.81
CA VAL A 147 5.06 -7.42 5.44
C VAL A 147 5.17 -8.73 4.67
N ALA A 148 4.50 -8.82 3.53
CA ALA A 148 4.61 -9.96 2.62
C ALA A 148 5.29 -9.56 1.32
N GLY A 149 6.34 -10.28 0.96
CA GLY A 149 7.09 -10.08 -0.29
C GLY A 149 7.74 -11.38 -0.75
N ILE A 150 8.25 -11.37 -1.99
CA ILE A 150 9.03 -12.50 -2.52
C ILE A 150 10.52 -12.26 -2.30
N ASP A 151 11.20 -13.22 -1.66
CA ASP A 151 12.67 -13.25 -1.57
C ASP A 151 13.22 -13.74 -2.93
N LEU A 152 13.76 -12.81 -3.70
CA LEU A 152 14.27 -13.05 -5.05
C LEU A 152 15.36 -14.12 -5.13
N ASN A 153 16.22 -14.20 -4.11
CA ASN A 153 17.35 -15.12 -4.15
C ASN A 153 16.93 -16.57 -3.96
N ARG A 154 15.77 -16.77 -3.30
CA ARG A 154 15.28 -18.10 -2.91
C ARG A 154 13.97 -18.48 -3.62
N ASN A 155 13.34 -17.53 -4.31
CA ASN A 155 11.99 -17.65 -4.87
C ASN A 155 10.95 -18.15 -3.84
N LEU A 156 10.99 -17.58 -2.62
CA LEU A 156 10.08 -17.94 -1.53
C LEU A 156 9.16 -16.77 -1.23
N LEU A 157 7.90 -17.06 -0.91
CA LEU A 157 7.08 -16.09 -0.21
C LEU A 157 7.64 -15.96 1.20
N GLU A 158 7.98 -14.75 1.60
CA GLU A 158 8.36 -14.43 2.97
C GLU A 158 7.35 -13.42 3.55
N VAL A 159 6.74 -13.82 4.67
CA VAL A 159 5.91 -12.95 5.50
C VAL A 159 6.70 -12.62 6.75
N LYS A 160 7.14 -11.36 6.87
CA LYS A 160 7.85 -10.85 8.03
C LYS A 160 6.88 -10.19 9.00
N ILE A 161 7.11 -10.45 10.27
CA ILE A 161 6.41 -9.81 11.38
C ILE A 161 7.46 -9.03 12.16
N LEU A 162 7.24 -7.72 12.26
CA LEU A 162 8.09 -6.78 12.96
C LEU A 162 7.27 -6.10 14.06
N SER A 163 7.93 -5.53 15.07
CA SER A 163 7.27 -4.57 15.95
C SER A 163 6.84 -3.33 15.15
N LYS A 164 5.91 -2.55 15.72
CA LYS A 164 5.54 -1.22 15.22
C LYS A 164 6.72 -0.26 14.98
N ASP A 165 7.85 -0.50 15.65
CA ASP A 165 9.07 0.32 15.54
C ASP A 165 10.13 -0.31 14.62
N GLY A 166 9.84 -1.46 14.01
CA GLY A 166 10.69 -2.09 13.00
C GLY A 166 11.63 -3.19 13.51
N GLU A 167 11.52 -3.59 14.77
CA GLU A 167 12.32 -4.69 15.31
C GLU A 167 11.80 -6.04 14.81
N PHE A 168 12.70 -6.92 14.39
CA PHE A 168 12.32 -8.23 13.87
C PHE A 168 11.73 -9.11 14.99
N VAL A 169 10.53 -9.65 14.77
CA VAL A 169 9.89 -10.58 15.70
C VAL A 169 10.01 -12.01 15.18
N ARG A 170 9.50 -12.27 13.98
CA ARG A 170 9.54 -13.58 13.32
C ARG A 170 9.29 -13.45 11.82
N SER A 171 9.53 -14.54 11.08
CA SER A 171 9.05 -14.66 9.71
C SER A 171 8.52 -16.05 9.42
N VAL A 172 7.66 -16.14 8.41
CA VAL A 172 7.21 -17.39 7.81
C VAL A 172 7.69 -17.39 6.36
N GLN A 173 8.31 -18.49 5.95
CA GLN A 173 8.76 -18.69 4.58
C GLN A 173 8.02 -19.87 3.99
N ILE A 174 7.46 -19.69 2.80
CA ILE A 174 6.73 -20.72 2.09
C ILE A 174 7.40 -20.92 0.76
N GLN A 175 7.75 -22.18 0.48
CA GLN A 175 8.29 -22.55 -0.80
C GLN A 175 7.21 -22.42 -1.86
N ASN A 176 7.44 -21.48 -2.78
CA ASN A 176 6.57 -21.29 -3.91
C ASN A 176 7.20 -22.03 -5.10
N CYS A 177 6.48 -23.01 -5.63
CA CYS A 177 7.03 -23.98 -6.59
C CYS A 177 6.94 -23.51 -8.05
N ASP A 178 6.31 -22.37 -8.35
CA ASP A 178 6.24 -21.86 -9.72
C ASP A 178 7.09 -20.59 -9.91
N GLU A 179 7.48 -20.33 -11.15
CA GLU A 179 8.32 -19.21 -11.54
C GLU A 179 7.57 -17.86 -11.41
N PHE A 180 8.27 -16.87 -10.84
CA PHE A 180 7.94 -15.45 -10.78
C PHE A 180 6.56 -15.07 -10.24
N PHE A 181 6.51 -14.78 -8.94
CA PHE A 181 5.31 -14.29 -8.29
C PHE A 181 5.46 -12.86 -7.75
N GLU A 182 4.36 -12.14 -7.74
CA GLU A 182 4.19 -10.81 -7.17
C GLU A 182 3.20 -10.88 -6.02
N VAL A 183 3.47 -10.20 -4.89
CA VAL A 183 2.45 -10.05 -3.84
C VAL A 183 1.55 -8.88 -4.22
N ARG A 184 0.26 -9.17 -4.43
CA ARG A 184 -0.75 -8.17 -4.84
C ARG A 184 -1.42 -7.48 -3.67
N GLY A 185 -1.49 -8.15 -2.53
CA GLY A 185 -2.10 -7.63 -1.32
C GLY A 185 -1.94 -8.62 -0.16
N ILE A 186 -2.03 -8.07 1.04
CA ILE A 186 -2.12 -8.82 2.29
C ILE A 186 -3.32 -8.30 3.08
N ALA A 187 -4.03 -9.20 3.73
CA ALA A 187 -5.09 -8.87 4.67
C ALA A 187 -4.99 -9.80 5.88
N MET A 188 -5.62 -9.40 6.98
CA MET A 188 -5.75 -10.26 8.14
C MET A 188 -7.18 -10.27 8.66
N ASN A 189 -7.54 -11.35 9.34
CA ASN A 189 -8.79 -11.42 10.08
C ASN A 189 -8.57 -11.08 11.57
N ASN A 190 -9.67 -11.01 12.32
CA ASN A 190 -9.65 -10.70 13.76
C ASN A 190 -8.96 -11.77 14.61
N ASP A 191 -8.84 -13.00 14.12
CA ASP A 191 -8.13 -14.09 14.80
C ASP A 191 -6.60 -14.02 14.56
N GLY A 192 -6.14 -13.04 13.78
CA GLY A 192 -4.73 -12.88 13.42
C GLY A 192 -4.25 -13.81 12.31
N ARG A 193 -5.17 -14.47 11.58
CA ARG A 193 -4.81 -15.23 10.37
C ARG A 193 -4.48 -14.27 9.25
N ILE A 194 -3.44 -14.59 8.51
CA ILE A 194 -2.92 -13.74 7.43
C ILE A 194 -3.29 -14.38 6.10
N ALA A 195 -3.88 -13.60 5.20
CA ALA A 195 -4.10 -13.98 3.81
C ALA A 195 -3.22 -13.12 2.90
N ALA A 196 -2.39 -13.75 2.09
CA ALA A 196 -1.57 -13.09 1.08
C ALA A 196 -2.01 -13.52 -0.32
N VAL A 197 -2.25 -12.56 -1.20
CA VAL A 197 -2.58 -12.80 -2.62
C VAL A 197 -1.30 -12.72 -3.43
N ILE A 198 -1.02 -13.80 -4.15
CA ILE A 198 0.20 -13.99 -4.92
C ILE A 198 -0.18 -14.28 -6.37
N THR A 199 0.39 -13.55 -7.33
CA THR A 199 0.06 -13.71 -8.76
C THR A 199 1.30 -13.84 -9.62
N ASN A 200 1.26 -14.68 -10.65
CA ASN A 200 2.21 -14.64 -11.76
C ASN A 200 1.48 -14.22 -13.06
N LEU A 201 2.15 -14.32 -14.20
CA LEU A 201 1.56 -13.94 -15.50
C LEU A 201 0.34 -14.79 -15.92
N LYS A 202 0.14 -15.96 -15.32
CA LYS A 202 -0.86 -16.96 -15.75
C LYS A 202 -1.92 -17.25 -14.69
N ASN A 203 -1.60 -17.13 -13.40
CA ASN A 203 -2.45 -17.56 -12.30
C ASN A 203 -2.31 -16.66 -11.05
N GLY A 204 -3.31 -16.77 -10.17
CA GLY A 204 -3.32 -16.17 -8.85
C GLY A 204 -3.63 -17.23 -7.78
N LYS A 205 -2.98 -17.13 -6.63
CA LYS A 205 -3.16 -18.00 -5.47
C LYS A 205 -3.36 -17.14 -4.23
N VAL A 206 -4.18 -17.61 -3.30
CA VAL A 206 -4.28 -17.04 -1.96
C VAL A 206 -3.63 -18.03 -1.00
N VAL A 207 -2.66 -17.54 -0.23
CA VAL A 207 -2.01 -18.33 0.81
C VAL A 207 -2.49 -17.83 2.17
N VAL A 208 -2.99 -18.74 3.00
CA VAL A 208 -3.47 -18.45 4.35
C VAL A 208 -2.49 -19.03 5.37
N LEU A 209 -2.10 -18.21 6.34
CA LEU A 209 -1.13 -18.48 7.39
C LEU A 209 -1.74 -18.34 8.78
#